data_AF-A0A4V6YTD3-F1
#
_entry.id   AF-A0A4V6YTD3-F1
#
_cell.length_a   1.000
_cell.length_b   1.000
_cell.length_c   1.000
_cell.angle_alpha   90.00
_cell.angle_beta   90.00
_cell.angle_gamma   90.00
#
_symmetry.space_group_name_H-M   'P 1'
#
loop_
_entity.id
_entity.type
_entity.pdbx_description
1 polymer ?
#
loop_
_entity_poly.entity_id
_entity_poly.type
_entity_poly.pdbx_seq_one_letter_code
_entity_poly.pdbx_strand_id
1 'polypeptide(L)' 'MTRPFRFGVVAPLRTDPSTWRDRVRRIADFGYSTLLVPDFPQTQPAPAPCSPPPRP' A
#
# COMPACT_ATOMS: atom_id res chain seq x y z
N MET A 1 25.66 2.77 10.35
CA MET A 1 24.93 1.62 9.78
C MET A 1 24.01 2.11 8.68
N THR A 2 24.23 1.66 7.44
CA THR A 2 23.34 1.96 6.30
C THR A 2 22.14 1.02 6.37
N ARG A 3 20.93 1.57 6.40
CA ARG A 3 19.69 0.80 6.34
C ARG A 3 19.16 0.86 4.90
N PRO A 4 19.00 -0.28 4.19
CA PRO A 4 18.53 -0.27 2.82
C PRO A 4 17.16 0.40 2.69
N PHE A 5 16.97 1.23 1.66
CA PHE A 5 15.68 1.81 1.33
C PHE A 5 14.72 0.70 0.87
N ARG A 6 13.46 0.75 1.30
CA ARG A 6 12.45 -0.28 1.01
C ARG A 6 11.11 0.36 0.69
N PHE A 7 10.38 -0.26 -0.23
CA PHE A 7 9.02 0.14 -0.56
C PHE A 7 8.01 -0.74 0.19
N GLY A 8 6.97 -0.11 0.71
CA GLY A 8 5.81 -0.77 1.32
C GLY A 8 4.52 -0.45 0.56
N VAL A 9 3.48 -1.26 0.79
CA VAL A 9 2.16 -1.05 0.18
C VAL A 9 1.05 -1.34 1.20
N VAL A 10 -0.05 -0.59 1.07
CA VAL A 10 -1.27 -0.81 1.86
C VAL A 10 -2.23 -1.68 1.04
N ALA A 11 -2.61 -2.84 1.57
CA ALA A 11 -3.49 -3.79 0.90
C ALA A 11 -4.59 -4.26 1.86
N PRO A 12 -5.75 -3.57 1.88
CA PRO A 12 -6.90 -3.98 2.68
C PRO A 12 -7.28 -5.43 2.47
N LEU A 13 -7.61 -6.13 3.56
CA LEU A 13 -8.21 -7.44 3.48
C LEU A 13 -9.60 -7.30 2.82
N ARG A 14 -9.88 -8.15 1.83
CA ARG A 14 -11.18 -8.23 1.17
C ARG A 14 -11.91 -9.49 1.64
N THR A 15 -13.17 -9.65 1.24
CA THR A 15 -14.01 -10.79 1.63
C THR A 15 -13.53 -12.15 1.14
N ASP A 16 -12.62 -12.18 0.16
CA ASP A 16 -12.03 -13.42 -0.37
C ASP A 16 -10.55 -13.58 0.04
N PRO A 17 -10.25 -14.44 1.03
CA PRO A 17 -8.89 -14.65 1.52
C PRO A 17 -7.92 -15.27 0.52
N SER A 18 -8.38 -16.12 -0.41
CA SER A 18 -7.48 -16.77 -1.38
C SER A 18 -7.00 -15.75 -2.41
N THR A 19 -7.92 -15.00 -3.01
CA THR A 19 -7.61 -13.90 -3.93
C THR A 19 -6.73 -12.84 -3.27
N TRP A 20 -6.98 -12.50 -2.00
CA TRP A 20 -6.11 -11.58 -1.28
C TRP A 20 -4.68 -12.12 -1.13
N ARG A 21 -4.51 -13.40 -0.76
CA ARG A 21 -3.19 -14.03 -0.65
C ARG A 21 -2.43 -14.03 -1.98
N ASP A 22 -3.10 -14.34 -3.08
CA ASP A 22 -2.47 -14.33 -4.40
C ASP A 22 -2.03 -12.92 -4.80
N ARG A 23 -2.82 -11.90 -4.45
CA ARG A 23 -2.41 -10.49 -4.63
C ARG A 23 -1.21 -10.11 -3.76
N VAL A 24 -1.14 -10.58 -2.51
CA VAL A 24 0.01 -10.35 -1.62
C VAL A 24 1.27 -10.99 -2.17
N ARG A 25 1.18 -12.21 -2.70
CA ARG A 25 2.32 -12.87 -3.37
C ARG A 25 2.81 -12.05 -4.55
N ARG A 26 1.89 -11.59 -5.41
CA ARG A 26 2.23 -10.73 -6.55
C ARG A 26 2.90 -9.41 -6.12
N ILE A 27 2.49 -8.83 -4.99
CA ILE A 27 3.14 -7.63 -4.41
C ILE A 27 4.59 -7.94 -4.03
N ALA A 28 4.84 -9.09 -3.40
CA ALA A 28 6.18 -9.52 -3.05
C ALA A 28 7.04 -9.77 -4.31
N ASP A 29 6.46 -10.34 -5.36
CA ASP A 29 7.12 -10.55 -6.66
C ASP A 29 7.55 -9.23 -7.32
N PHE A 30 6.86 -8.12 -7.03
CA PHE A 30 7.24 -6.78 -7.46
C PHE A 30 8.34 -6.13 -6.59
N GLY A 31 8.83 -6.81 -5.57
CA GLY A 31 9.94 -6.36 -4.72
C GLY A 31 9.53 -5.49 -3.52
N TYR A 32 8.23 -5.37 -3.22
CA TYR A 32 7.79 -4.69 -2.00
C TYR A 32 8.17 -5.51 -0.78
N SER A 33 8.73 -4.83 0.23
CA SER A 33 9.26 -5.50 1.43
C SER A 33 8.28 -5.47 2.61
N THR A 34 7.22 -4.67 2.53
CA THR A 34 6.29 -4.45 3.65
C THR A 34 4.86 -4.36 3.13
N LEU A 35 3.95 -5.06 3.80
CA LEU A 35 2.50 -5.01 3.57
C LEU A 35 1.81 -4.46 4.81
N LEU A 36 1.01 -3.41 4.66
CA LEU A 36 0.15 -2.89 5.71
C LEU A 36 -1.31 -3.28 5.44
N VAL A 37 -1.94 -3.92 6.43
CA VAL A 37 -3.35 -4.32 6.37
C VAL A 37 -4.12 -3.50 7.40
N PRO A 38 -4.88 -2.48 6.99
CA PRO A 38 -5.68 -1.70 7.93
C PRO A 38 -6.86 -2.51 8.44
N ASP A 39 -7.12 -2.45 9.75
CA ASP A 39 -8.32 -3.02 10.37
C ASP A 39 -9.60 -2.32 9.91
N PHE A 40 -9.50 -1.01 9.63
CA PHE A 40 -10.59 -0.16 9.16
C PHE A 40 -10.20 0.50 7.83
N PRO A 41 -10.24 -0.23 6.70
CA PRO A 41 -10.01 0.38 5.41
C PRO A 41 -11.03 1.51 5.17
N GLN A 42 -10.59 2.61 4.56
CA GLN A 42 -11.39 3.81 4.22
C GLN A 42 -11.68 4.80 5.36
N THR A 43 -11.27 4.54 6.60
CA THR A 43 -11.33 5.55 7.67
C THR A 43 -10.06 6.40 7.76
N GLN A 44 -9.01 6.00 7.03
CA GLN A 44 -7.79 6.77 6.89
C GLN A 44 -8.05 7.99 5.99
N PRO A 45 -7.46 9.16 6.29
CA PRO A 45 -7.53 10.31 5.41
C PRO A 45 -7.13 9.89 3.99
N ALA A 46 -7.95 10.24 3.00
CA ALA A 46 -7.55 10.03 1.61
C ALA A 46 -6.21 10.73 1.38
N PRO A 47 -5.28 10.16 0.58
CA PRO A 47 -4.10 10.87 0.14
C PRO A 47 -4.53 12.23 -0.37
N ALA A 48 -3.97 13.31 0.19
CA ALA A 48 -4.35 14.66 -0.21
C ALA A 48 -4.22 14.78 -1.73
N PRO A 49 -5.16 15.46 -2.42
CA PRO A 49 -5.05 15.65 -3.86
C PRO A 49 -3.70 16.32 -4.14
N CYS A 50 -2.84 15.60 -4.87
CA CYS A 50 -1.58 16.12 -5.37
C CYS A 50 -1.86 17.01 -6.59
N SER A 51 -2.77 17.98 -6.46
CA SER A 51 -2.93 19.00 -7.49
C SER A 51 -1.66 19.84 -7.51
N PRO A 52 -1.03 20.03 -8.68
CA PRO A 52 0.11 20.93 -8.78
C PRO A 52 -0.29 22.32 -8.24
N PRO A 53 0.62 23.06 -7.60
CA PRO A 53 0.32 24.41 -7.12
C PRO A 53 -0.18 25.28 -8.29
N PRO A 54 -1.09 26.24 -8.05
CA PRO A 54 -1.55 27.16 -9.09
C PRO A 54 -0.33 27.86 -9.71
N ARG A 55 -0.30 27.91 -11.05
CA ARG A 55 0.72 28.70 -11.77
C ARG A 55 0.47 30.19 -11.52
N PRO A 56 1.54 31.00 -11.36
CA PRO A 56 1.42 32.44 -11.16
C PRO A 56 0.70 33.13 -12.31
#